data_AF-A0A960XPM7-F1
#
_entry.id   AF-A0A960XPM7-F1
#
_cell.length_a   1.000
_cell.length_b   1.000
_cell.length_c   1.000
_cell.angle_alpha   90.00
_cell.angle_beta   90.00
_cell.angle_gamma   90.00
#
_symmetry.space_group_name_H-M   'P 1'
#
loop_
_entity.id
_entity.type
_entity.pdbx_description
1 polymer ?
#
loop_
_entity_poly.entity_id
_entity_poly.type
_entity_poly.pdbx_seq_one_letter_code
_entity_poly.pdbx_strand_id
1 'polypeptide(L)'
;AKVFANGLRFAKTGQLTAVASRTAGKADALADLFGVEKRYDSYEAILADETIDAVYISTIHPAHLEPVLMAAKAGKHMLVEKPIAMNAAETAQMIAAARENDLFLMEAFMYRCHPQIAKLVELIQEGAIGEVLVVRSTFGYHAGFNPGSRAYNRELGGGGILDVGCYPASMARLVAGAAAGK
;
A
#
# COMPACT_ATOMS: atom_id res chain seq x y z
N ALA A 1 -0.42 9.05 -2.50
CA ALA A 1 0.44 10.25 -2.29
C ALA A 1 -0.12 11.27 -1.28
N LYS A 2 -1.01 12.22 -1.65
CA LYS A 2 -1.39 13.36 -0.78
C LYS A 2 -1.94 12.98 0.60
N VAL A 3 -2.85 12.00 0.65
CA VAL A 3 -3.45 11.52 1.92
C VAL A 3 -2.36 10.96 2.85
N PHE A 4 -1.49 10.10 2.32
CA PHE A 4 -0.36 9.55 3.06
C PHE A 4 0.62 10.65 3.53
N ALA A 5 1.04 11.55 2.64
CA ALA A 5 1.95 12.64 2.97
C ALA A 5 1.39 13.55 4.08
N ASN A 6 0.08 13.82 4.06
CA ASN A 6 -0.57 14.57 5.14
C ASN A 6 -0.57 13.80 6.47
N GLY A 7 -0.82 12.49 6.44
CA GLY A 7 -0.74 11.64 7.63
C GLY A 7 0.68 11.55 8.19
N LEU A 8 1.69 11.47 7.32
CA LEU A 8 3.10 11.35 7.70
C LEU A 8 3.60 12.55 8.53
N ARG A 9 3.01 13.73 8.37
CA ARG A 9 3.32 14.92 9.20
C ARG A 9 3.05 14.72 10.70
N PHE A 10 2.19 13.76 11.04
CA PHE A 10 1.87 13.42 12.43
C PHE A 10 2.62 12.17 12.92
N ALA A 11 3.43 11.53 12.07
CA ALA A 11 4.24 10.39 12.46
C ALA A 11 5.42 10.85 13.33
N LYS A 12 5.80 10.02 14.30
CA LYS A 12 6.97 10.26 15.16
C LYS A 12 8.24 9.61 14.62
N THR A 13 8.11 8.70 13.66
CA THR A 13 9.17 7.77 13.21
C THR A 13 9.44 7.88 11.72
N GLY A 14 8.97 8.93 11.05
CA GLY A 14 9.19 9.13 9.62
C GLY A 14 8.90 10.55 9.18
N GLN A 15 9.57 10.97 8.12
CA GLN A 15 9.42 12.30 7.52
C GLN A 15 9.42 12.17 6.00
N LEU A 16 8.66 13.03 5.32
CA LEU A 16 8.71 13.13 3.87
C LEU A 16 9.93 13.99 3.48
N THR A 17 11.00 13.35 3.00
CA THR A 17 12.26 14.04 2.65
C THR A 17 12.43 14.25 1.15
N ALA A 18 11.76 13.45 0.31
CA ALA A 18 11.82 13.55 -1.14
C ALA A 18 10.53 13.08 -1.83
N VAL A 19 10.33 13.52 -3.08
CA VAL A 19 9.25 13.05 -3.95
C VAL A 19 9.76 12.77 -5.36
N ALA A 20 9.19 11.77 -6.02
CA ALA A 20 9.53 11.42 -7.40
C ALA A 20 8.28 11.17 -8.25
N SER A 21 8.36 11.53 -9.54
CA SER A 21 7.32 11.21 -10.52
C SER A 21 7.87 11.27 -11.94
N ARG A 22 7.58 10.23 -12.74
CA ARG A 22 7.85 10.22 -14.19
C ARG A 22 6.96 11.17 -14.99
N THR A 23 5.83 11.62 -14.42
CA THR A 23 5.01 12.67 -15.04
C THR A 23 5.59 14.03 -14.67
N ALA A 24 6.01 14.80 -15.67
CA ALA A 24 6.50 16.16 -15.51
C ALA A 24 5.56 17.02 -14.64
N GLY A 25 6.15 17.80 -13.72
CA GLY A 25 5.44 18.71 -12.83
C GLY A 25 4.66 18.07 -11.67
N LYS A 26 4.40 16.75 -11.67
CA LYS A 26 3.68 16.12 -10.53
C LYS A 26 4.53 16.01 -9.27
N ALA A 27 5.84 15.76 -9.42
CA ALA A 27 6.76 15.78 -8.28
C ALA A 27 6.81 17.20 -7.68
N ASP A 28 6.98 18.22 -8.52
CA ASP A 28 6.98 19.62 -8.09
C ASP A 28 5.70 20.02 -7.38
N ALA A 29 4.54 19.74 -7.95
CA ALA A 29 3.26 20.09 -7.35
C ALA A 29 3.03 19.40 -6.00
N LEU A 30 3.52 18.17 -5.80
CA LEU A 30 3.45 17.49 -4.51
C LEU A 30 4.47 18.07 -3.53
N ALA A 31 5.68 18.35 -4.00
CA ALA A 31 6.74 18.93 -3.19
C ALA A 31 6.35 20.31 -2.65
N ASP A 32 5.80 21.18 -3.50
CA ASP A 32 5.33 22.51 -3.13
C ASP A 32 4.23 22.46 -2.06
N LEU A 33 3.31 21.49 -2.17
CA LEU A 33 2.21 21.31 -1.22
C LEU A 33 2.69 20.92 0.19
N PHE A 34 3.82 20.22 0.29
CA PHE A 34 4.34 19.67 1.53
C PHE A 34 5.67 20.27 1.99
N GLY A 35 6.20 21.26 1.27
CA GLY A 35 7.47 21.92 1.58
C GLY A 35 8.69 20.99 1.44
N VAL A 36 8.70 20.11 0.43
CA VAL A 36 9.79 19.15 0.20
C VAL A 36 10.80 19.74 -0.79
N GLU A 37 12.07 19.75 -0.42
CA GLU A 37 13.13 20.31 -1.27
C GLU A 37 13.61 19.32 -2.34
N LYS A 38 13.81 18.04 -1.97
CA LYS A 38 14.33 17.03 -2.90
C LYS A 38 13.23 16.51 -3.82
N ARG A 39 13.45 16.70 -5.13
CA ARG A 39 12.50 16.35 -6.19
C ARG A 39 13.23 15.59 -7.28
N TYR A 40 12.61 14.51 -7.73
CA TYR A 40 13.19 13.63 -8.73
C TYR A 40 12.20 13.41 -9.89
N ASP A 41 12.72 13.38 -11.10
CA ASP A 41 11.96 13.14 -12.34
C ASP A 41 11.91 11.66 -12.73
N SER A 42 12.65 10.81 -12.01
CA SER A 42 12.82 9.39 -12.28
C SER A 42 12.88 8.60 -10.97
N TYR A 43 12.56 7.31 -11.05
CA TYR A 43 12.61 6.43 -9.88
C TYR A 43 14.05 6.06 -9.55
N GLU A 44 14.89 5.93 -10.56
CA GLU A 44 16.32 5.70 -10.47
C GLU A 44 17.00 6.79 -9.64
N ALA A 45 16.68 8.07 -9.87
CA ALA A 45 17.32 9.17 -9.18
C ALA A 45 16.96 9.23 -7.68
N ILE A 46 15.68 9.03 -7.32
CA ILE A 46 15.29 8.97 -5.89
C ILE A 46 15.84 7.73 -5.19
N LEU A 47 15.93 6.60 -5.89
CA LEU A 47 16.44 5.35 -5.32
C LEU A 47 17.97 5.36 -5.16
N ALA A 48 18.68 6.15 -5.96
CA ALA A 48 20.11 6.38 -5.80
C ALA A 48 20.46 7.34 -4.64
N ASP A 49 19.48 8.07 -4.09
CA ASP A 49 19.71 8.95 -2.94
C ASP A 49 19.92 8.12 -1.66
N GLU A 50 21.15 8.11 -1.17
CA GLU A 50 21.55 7.38 0.05
C GLU A 50 20.86 7.90 1.32
N THR A 51 20.31 9.13 1.30
CA THR A 51 19.59 9.69 2.45
C THR A 51 18.15 9.20 2.59
N ILE A 52 17.66 8.38 1.66
CA ILE A 52 16.31 7.81 1.68
C ILE A 52 16.36 6.42 2.31
N ASP A 53 15.67 6.23 3.43
CA ASP A 53 15.59 4.92 4.11
C ASP A 53 14.48 4.02 3.53
N ALA A 54 13.36 4.62 3.15
CA ALA A 54 12.16 3.92 2.72
C ALA A 54 11.41 4.69 1.63
N VAL A 55 10.73 3.96 0.75
CA VAL A 55 9.88 4.53 -0.31
C VAL A 55 8.42 4.11 -0.14
N TYR A 56 7.52 5.07 -0.31
CA TYR A 56 6.10 4.81 -0.45
C TYR A 56 5.71 4.83 -1.93
N ILE A 57 5.34 3.67 -2.45
CA ILE A 57 5.01 3.44 -3.86
C ILE A 57 3.50 3.57 -4.01
N SER A 58 3.04 4.71 -4.56
CA SER A 58 1.63 5.00 -4.81
C SER A 58 1.31 5.19 -6.29
N THR A 59 1.97 4.41 -7.16
CA THR A 59 1.63 4.33 -8.58
C THR A 59 0.29 3.59 -8.75
N ILE A 60 -0.13 3.34 -10.00
CA ILE A 60 -1.26 2.43 -10.24
C ILE A 60 -0.78 0.98 -10.01
N HIS A 61 -1.67 0.09 -9.59
CA HIS A 61 -1.32 -1.27 -9.18
C HIS A 61 -0.64 -2.14 -10.26
N PRO A 62 -0.92 -2.02 -11.58
CA PRO A 62 -0.11 -2.69 -12.60
C PRO A 62 1.36 -2.22 -12.65
N ALA A 63 1.65 -1.06 -12.08
CA ALA A 63 2.96 -0.42 -12.10
C ALA A 63 3.66 -0.45 -10.73
N HIS A 64 3.23 -1.33 -9.81
CA HIS A 64 3.90 -1.50 -8.52
C HIS A 64 5.16 -2.37 -8.61
N LEU A 65 5.18 -3.42 -9.45
CA LEU A 65 6.26 -4.40 -9.49
C LEU A 65 7.61 -3.79 -9.84
N GLU A 66 7.68 -3.04 -10.94
CA GLU A 66 8.91 -2.40 -11.40
C GLU A 66 9.58 -1.56 -10.29
N PRO A 67 8.93 -0.54 -9.69
CA PRO A 67 9.57 0.26 -8.65
C PRO A 67 9.87 -0.52 -7.37
N VAL A 68 9.12 -1.58 -7.04
CA VAL A 68 9.45 -2.47 -5.90
C VAL A 68 10.76 -3.21 -6.15
N LEU A 69 10.95 -3.81 -7.33
CA LEU A 69 12.20 -4.51 -7.65
C LEU A 69 13.40 -3.55 -7.71
N MET A 70 13.19 -2.34 -8.24
CA MET A 70 14.21 -1.29 -8.24
C MET A 70 14.58 -0.85 -6.82
N ALA A 71 13.58 -0.62 -5.97
CA ALA A 71 13.78 -0.21 -4.58
C ALA A 71 14.48 -1.30 -3.77
N ALA A 72 14.11 -2.57 -3.98
CA ALA A 72 14.77 -3.71 -3.36
C ALA A 72 16.26 -3.77 -3.74
N LYS A 73 16.58 -3.63 -5.04
CA LYS A 73 17.97 -3.58 -5.53
C LYS A 73 18.76 -2.39 -4.95
N ALA A 74 18.09 -1.27 -4.70
CA ALA A 74 18.68 -0.07 -4.10
C ALA A 74 18.74 -0.13 -2.56
N GLY A 75 18.34 -1.24 -1.93
CA GLY A 75 18.39 -1.40 -0.47
C GLY A 75 17.37 -0.54 0.27
N LYS A 76 16.23 -0.21 -0.34
CA LYS A 76 15.21 0.69 0.25
C LYS A 76 14.03 -0.10 0.81
N HIS A 77 13.61 0.22 2.04
CA HIS A 77 12.37 -0.33 2.59
C HIS A 77 11.15 0.16 1.81
N MET A 78 10.08 -0.65 1.76
CA MET A 78 8.97 -0.40 0.84
C MET A 78 7.61 -0.46 1.53
N LEU A 79 6.84 0.61 1.37
CA LEU A 79 5.40 0.64 1.63
C LEU A 79 4.67 0.79 0.30
N VAL A 80 3.89 -0.19 -0.11
CA VAL A 80 3.29 -0.23 -1.45
C VAL A 80 1.77 -0.12 -1.34
N GLU A 81 1.15 0.75 -2.14
CA GLU A 81 -0.30 0.86 -2.17
C GLU A 81 -0.99 -0.47 -2.48
N LYS A 82 -2.24 -0.59 -2.02
CA LYS A 82 -3.05 -1.77 -2.32
C LYS A 82 -3.67 -1.66 -3.75
N PRO A 83 -4.12 -2.78 -4.35
CA PRO A 83 -3.58 -4.10 -4.08
C PRO A 83 -2.07 -4.09 -4.40
N ILE A 84 -1.28 -4.81 -3.61
CA ILE A 84 0.18 -4.75 -3.71
C ILE A 84 0.69 -5.05 -5.13
N ALA A 85 0.02 -5.95 -5.85
CA ALA A 85 0.30 -6.31 -7.24
C ALA A 85 -0.98 -6.77 -7.97
N MET A 86 -0.87 -7.09 -9.27
CA MET A 86 -2.00 -7.57 -10.06
C MET A 86 -2.39 -9.02 -9.77
N ASN A 87 -1.43 -9.82 -9.30
CA ASN A 87 -1.62 -11.25 -9.07
C ASN A 87 -0.61 -11.80 -8.04
N ALA A 88 -0.83 -13.06 -7.65
CA ALA A 88 -0.01 -13.74 -6.66
C ALA A 88 1.45 -13.97 -7.12
N ALA A 89 1.70 -14.15 -8.42
CA ALA A 89 3.05 -14.38 -8.92
C ALA A 89 3.91 -13.11 -8.81
N GLU A 90 3.36 -11.95 -9.17
CA GLU A 90 4.03 -10.66 -8.95
C GLU A 90 4.24 -10.39 -7.46
N THR A 91 3.22 -10.67 -6.63
CA THR A 91 3.35 -10.54 -5.17
C THR A 91 4.49 -11.40 -4.61
N ALA A 92 4.62 -12.64 -5.09
CA ALA A 92 5.70 -13.54 -4.69
C ALA A 92 7.08 -12.99 -5.10
N GLN A 93 7.21 -12.40 -6.29
CA GLN A 93 8.45 -11.76 -6.73
C GLN A 93 8.83 -10.58 -5.84
N MET A 94 7.87 -9.71 -5.49
CA MET A 94 8.11 -8.59 -4.58
C MET A 94 8.60 -9.06 -3.20
N ILE A 95 7.95 -10.08 -2.63
CA ILE A 95 8.33 -10.67 -1.34
C ILE A 95 9.73 -11.30 -1.41
N ALA A 96 10.05 -12.01 -2.48
CA ALA A 96 11.36 -12.61 -2.68
C ALA A 96 12.45 -11.54 -2.73
N ALA A 97 12.27 -10.50 -3.56
CA ALA A 97 13.23 -9.40 -3.69
C ALA A 97 13.46 -8.67 -2.35
N ALA A 98 12.40 -8.42 -1.58
CA ALA A 98 12.52 -7.81 -0.25
C ALA A 98 13.29 -8.72 0.72
N ARG A 99 13.00 -10.02 0.75
CA ARG A 99 13.69 -10.99 1.63
C ARG A 99 15.15 -11.19 1.28
N GLU A 100 15.47 -11.28 -0.01
CA GLU A 100 16.85 -11.45 -0.49
C GLU A 100 17.76 -10.29 -0.11
N ASN A 101 17.20 -9.09 0.07
CA ASN A 101 17.92 -7.88 0.44
C ASN A 101 17.73 -7.48 1.92
N ASP A 102 17.07 -8.33 2.74
CA ASP A 102 16.74 -8.06 4.14
C ASP A 102 15.96 -6.74 4.37
N LEU A 103 14.95 -6.50 3.52
CA LEU A 103 14.17 -5.28 3.51
C LEU A 103 12.76 -5.50 4.04
N PHE A 104 12.29 -4.55 4.85
CA PHE A 104 10.88 -4.40 5.16
C PHE A 104 10.05 -4.11 3.89
N LEU A 105 8.99 -4.89 3.69
CA LEU A 105 7.98 -4.70 2.65
C LEU A 105 6.59 -4.84 3.28
N MET A 106 5.73 -3.85 3.06
CA MET A 106 4.34 -3.89 3.54
C MET A 106 3.36 -3.38 2.48
N GLU A 107 2.25 -4.10 2.32
CA GLU A 107 1.06 -3.59 1.61
C GLU A 107 0.33 -2.57 2.48
N ALA A 108 0.01 -1.40 1.92
CA ALA A 108 -0.49 -0.23 2.63
C ALA A 108 -1.99 -0.31 2.97
N PHE A 109 -2.41 -1.37 3.65
CA PHE A 109 -3.75 -1.44 4.27
C PHE A 109 -3.81 -0.57 5.53
N MET A 110 -4.02 0.73 5.35
CA MET A 110 -4.03 1.71 6.44
C MET A 110 -4.98 1.36 7.60
N TYR A 111 -6.13 0.75 7.30
CA TYR A 111 -7.12 0.40 8.33
C TYR A 111 -6.55 -0.57 9.36
N ARG A 112 -5.58 -1.43 8.98
CA ARG A 112 -4.91 -2.39 9.87
C ARG A 112 -4.13 -1.73 11.00
N CYS A 113 -3.74 -0.46 10.82
CA CYS A 113 -3.00 0.31 11.81
C CYS A 113 -3.93 1.11 12.75
N HIS A 114 -5.24 1.07 12.55
CA HIS A 114 -6.17 1.81 13.40
C HIS A 114 -6.37 1.08 14.74
N PRO A 115 -6.35 1.78 15.91
CA PRO A 115 -6.48 1.16 17.23
C PRO A 115 -7.73 0.27 17.40
N GLN A 116 -8.84 0.66 16.76
CA GLN A 116 -10.08 -0.15 16.72
C GLN A 116 -9.85 -1.58 16.17
N ILE A 117 -8.91 -1.76 15.24
CA ILE A 117 -8.62 -3.07 14.65
C ILE A 117 -7.75 -3.90 15.59
N ALA A 118 -6.82 -3.27 16.31
CA ALA A 118 -6.10 -3.95 17.38
C ALA A 118 -7.06 -4.46 18.47
N LYS A 119 -8.01 -3.62 18.90
CA LYS A 119 -9.03 -4.01 19.89
C LYS A 119 -9.97 -5.10 19.35
N LEU A 120 -10.33 -5.05 18.07
CA LEU A 120 -11.12 -6.12 17.45
C LEU A 120 -10.39 -7.47 17.54
N VAL A 121 -9.10 -7.52 17.20
CA VAL A 121 -8.29 -8.74 17.28
C VAL A 121 -8.20 -9.25 18.72
N GLU A 122 -7.91 -8.36 19.68
CA GLU A 122 -7.86 -8.68 21.11
C GLU A 122 -9.15 -9.34 21.59
N LEU A 123 -10.31 -8.73 21.31
CA LEU A 123 -11.62 -9.26 21.74
C LEU A 123 -11.93 -10.63 21.14
N ILE A 124 -11.52 -10.88 19.89
CA ILE A 124 -11.69 -12.19 19.25
C ILE A 124 -10.82 -13.23 19.94
N GLN A 125 -9.56 -12.90 20.22
CA GLN A 125 -8.61 -13.79 20.89
C GLN A 125 -8.99 -14.08 22.35
N GLU A 126 -9.62 -13.12 23.04
CA GLU A 126 -10.17 -13.28 24.39
C GLU A 126 -11.47 -14.12 24.41
N GLY A 127 -12.02 -14.48 23.25
CA GLY A 127 -13.24 -15.28 23.16
C GLY A 127 -14.51 -14.48 23.48
N ALA A 128 -14.50 -13.16 23.33
CA ALA A 128 -15.63 -12.29 23.70
C ALA A 128 -16.95 -12.63 22.97
N ILE A 129 -16.88 -13.34 21.84
CA ILE A 129 -18.04 -13.79 21.05
C ILE A 129 -18.13 -15.33 20.93
N GLY A 130 -17.31 -16.09 21.68
CA GLY A 130 -17.19 -17.53 21.54
C GLY A 130 -16.53 -17.96 20.22
N GLU A 131 -16.97 -19.08 19.67
CA GLU A 131 -16.44 -19.61 18.41
C GLU A 131 -16.87 -18.76 17.21
N VAL A 132 -15.89 -18.36 16.38
CA VAL A 132 -16.17 -17.62 15.14
C VAL A 132 -16.62 -18.59 14.05
N LEU A 133 -17.95 -18.64 13.81
CA LEU A 133 -18.54 -19.53 12.81
C LEU A 133 -18.56 -18.94 11.40
N VAL A 134 -18.82 -17.64 11.28
CA VAL A 134 -19.02 -16.97 9.97
C VAL A 134 -18.42 -15.57 10.01
N VAL A 135 -17.65 -15.24 8.97
CA VAL A 135 -17.16 -13.87 8.73
C VAL A 135 -17.80 -13.32 7.45
N ARG A 136 -18.56 -12.24 7.59
CA ARG A 136 -19.12 -11.49 6.45
C ARG A 136 -18.47 -10.12 6.41
N SER A 137 -17.86 -9.78 5.28
CA SER A 137 -17.22 -8.48 5.08
C SER A 137 -17.58 -7.94 3.70
N THR A 138 -17.97 -6.66 3.65
CA THR A 138 -18.41 -6.01 2.43
C THR A 138 -17.80 -4.62 2.34
N PHE A 139 -17.41 -4.22 1.13
CA PHE A 139 -17.05 -2.84 0.82
C PHE A 139 -17.51 -2.55 -0.60
N GLY A 140 -18.38 -1.56 -0.75
CA GLY A 140 -18.84 -1.06 -2.03
C GLY A 140 -19.17 0.43 -1.94
N TYR A 141 -19.08 1.10 -3.07
CA TYR A 141 -19.45 2.50 -3.22
C TYR A 141 -20.02 2.72 -4.62
N HIS A 142 -20.86 3.75 -4.78
CA HIS A 142 -21.40 4.10 -6.09
C HIS A 142 -20.42 5.00 -6.84
N ALA A 143 -19.70 4.42 -7.81
CA ALA A 143 -18.71 5.15 -8.62
C ALA A 143 -19.31 5.89 -9.84
N GLY A 144 -20.59 5.66 -10.14
CA GLY A 144 -21.20 6.06 -11.41
C GLY A 144 -20.70 5.22 -12.61
N PHE A 145 -21.44 5.25 -13.72
CA PHE A 145 -21.03 4.57 -14.95
C PHE A 145 -20.12 5.47 -15.78
N ASN A 146 -18.87 5.05 -15.98
CA ASN A 146 -17.93 5.72 -16.87
C ASN A 146 -17.02 4.69 -17.55
N PRO A 147 -17.33 4.26 -18.79
CA PRO A 147 -16.57 3.23 -19.50
C PRO A 147 -15.13 3.66 -19.85
N GLY A 148 -14.86 4.98 -19.90
CA GLY A 148 -13.52 5.50 -20.13
C GLY A 148 -12.64 5.56 -18.88
N SER A 149 -13.20 5.26 -17.70
CA SER A 149 -12.44 5.30 -16.45
C SER A 149 -11.61 4.03 -16.24
N ARG A 150 -10.50 4.16 -15.49
CA ARG A 150 -9.64 3.02 -15.13
C ARG A 150 -10.40 1.87 -14.45
N ALA A 151 -11.49 2.17 -13.75
CA ALA A 151 -12.30 1.18 -13.04
C ALA A 151 -12.95 0.16 -13.98
N TYR A 152 -13.11 0.50 -15.27
CA TYR A 152 -13.64 -0.40 -16.29
C TYR A 152 -12.57 -0.95 -17.24
N ASN A 153 -11.31 -0.52 -17.09
CA ASN A 153 -10.21 -0.98 -17.92
C ASN A 153 -9.52 -2.20 -17.28
N ARG A 154 -9.68 -3.38 -17.90
CA ARG A 154 -9.10 -4.65 -17.42
C ARG A 154 -7.58 -4.66 -17.36
N GLU A 155 -6.91 -4.04 -18.33
CA GLU A 155 -5.44 -3.98 -18.38
C GLU A 155 -4.89 -3.15 -17.21
N LEU A 156 -5.65 -2.16 -16.75
CA LEU A 156 -5.33 -1.37 -15.57
C LEU A 156 -5.84 -1.99 -14.26
N GLY A 157 -6.25 -3.27 -14.29
CA GLY A 157 -6.81 -3.99 -13.16
C GLY A 157 -8.11 -3.39 -12.63
N GLY A 158 -8.93 -2.84 -13.53
CA GLY A 158 -10.29 -2.39 -13.24
C GLY A 158 -11.21 -3.50 -12.76
N GLY A 159 -12.28 -3.10 -12.08
CA GLY A 159 -13.24 -3.97 -11.43
C GLY A 159 -13.18 -3.90 -9.90
N GLY A 160 -14.28 -4.23 -9.25
CA GLY A 160 -14.41 -4.12 -7.80
C GLY A 160 -13.48 -5.06 -7.02
N ILE A 161 -13.06 -6.18 -7.60
CA ILE A 161 -12.23 -7.19 -6.92
C ILE A 161 -10.86 -6.62 -6.53
N LEU A 162 -10.12 -6.05 -7.49
CA LEU A 162 -8.79 -5.50 -7.24
C LEU A 162 -8.85 -4.13 -6.57
N ASP A 163 -9.82 -3.29 -6.93
CA ASP A 163 -9.91 -1.92 -6.39
C ASP A 163 -10.28 -1.90 -4.89
N VAL A 164 -11.37 -2.59 -4.52
CA VAL A 164 -11.90 -2.58 -3.15
C VAL A 164 -12.11 -3.96 -2.52
N GLY A 165 -12.20 -5.03 -3.31
CA GLY A 165 -12.40 -6.39 -2.81
C GLY A 165 -11.23 -6.92 -1.97
N CYS A 166 -10.05 -6.33 -2.13
CA CYS A 166 -8.88 -6.61 -1.29
C CYS A 166 -9.10 -6.24 0.19
N TYR A 167 -9.91 -5.23 0.50
CA TYR A 167 -10.23 -4.84 1.88
C TYR A 167 -11.07 -5.87 2.64
N PRO A 168 -12.27 -6.29 2.16
CA PRO A 168 -13.05 -7.30 2.86
C PRO A 168 -12.34 -8.65 2.91
N ALA A 169 -11.56 -9.01 1.87
CA ALA A 169 -10.71 -10.20 1.93
C ALA A 169 -9.64 -10.08 3.03
N SER A 170 -8.97 -8.93 3.13
CA SER A 170 -7.96 -8.64 4.17
C SER A 170 -8.57 -8.66 5.58
N MET A 171 -9.78 -8.09 5.77
CA MET A 171 -10.48 -8.09 7.05
C MET A 171 -10.95 -9.50 7.44
N ALA A 172 -11.53 -10.24 6.48
CA ALA A 172 -11.98 -11.60 6.73
C ALA A 172 -10.81 -12.51 7.14
N ARG A 173 -9.66 -12.38 6.47
CA ARG A 173 -8.44 -13.09 6.84
C ARG A 173 -7.90 -12.68 8.21
N LEU A 174 -8.00 -11.40 8.58
CA LEU A 174 -7.60 -10.94 9.92
C LEU A 174 -8.43 -11.59 11.02
N VAL A 175 -9.75 -11.51 10.90
CA VAL A 175 -10.70 -12.07 11.87
C VAL A 175 -10.54 -13.58 11.99
N ALA A 176 -10.46 -14.29 10.85
CA ALA A 176 -10.24 -15.73 10.84
C ALA A 176 -8.87 -16.12 11.43
N GLY A 177 -7.82 -15.31 11.18
CA GLY A 177 -6.50 -15.49 11.77
C GLY A 177 -6.53 -15.35 13.29
N ALA A 178 -7.11 -14.25 13.78
CA ALA A 178 -7.26 -13.99 15.22
C ALA A 178 -8.01 -15.12 15.93
N ALA A 179 -9.12 -15.60 15.34
CA ALA A 179 -9.90 -16.72 15.88
C ALA A 179 -9.13 -18.05 15.89
N ALA A 180 -8.16 -18.22 14.98
CA ALA A 180 -7.32 -19.41 14.88
C ALA A 180 -5.98 -19.28 15.62
N GLY A 181 -5.76 -18.20 16.38
CA GLY A 181 -4.51 -17.95 17.11
C GLY A 181 -3.31 -17.67 16.20
N LYS A 182 -3.53 -17.08 15.02
CA LYS A 182 -2.50 -16.71 14.03
C LYS A 182 -2.31 -15.21 13.91
#